data_AF-A0AA39A5B7-F1
#
_entry.id   AF-A0AA39A5B7-F1
#
_cell.length_a   1.000
_cell.length_b   1.000
_cell.length_c   1.000
_cell.angle_alpha   90.00
_cell.angle_beta   90.00
_cell.angle_gamma   90.00
#
_symmetry.space_group_name_H-M   'P 1'
#
loop_
_entity.id
_entity.type
_entity.pdbx_description
1 polymer ?
#
loop_
_entity_poly.entity_id
_entity_poly.type
_entity_poly.pdbx_seq_one_letter_code
_entity_poly.pdbx_strand_id
1 'polypeptide(L)'
;MGELKKLVEEGKINWSGPCGRDVEEDIVPTCRELGIGIVSYSPLGRGFLSSGAKMVENLSDNDSRKNLPRFQPENLEHNKILYERVSEIATRKGCTPSQLALAWVHHQGDDVCPAPGTTKIENLNQNIGALLEKLTPEEMAELESIASADAVKGDRYPVTTFTWKTSDTPPLASWKA
;
A
#
# COMPACT_ATOMS: atom_id res chain seq x y z
N MET A 1 11.85 21.67 -3.48
CA MET A 1 11.99 21.83 -2.02
C MET A 1 10.80 22.51 -1.34
N GLY A 2 10.09 23.47 -1.98
CA GLY A 2 8.94 24.15 -1.37
C GLY A 2 7.62 23.35 -1.36
N GLU A 3 7.40 22.49 -2.37
CA GLU A 3 6.14 21.74 -2.50
C GLU A 3 6.10 20.44 -1.69
N LEU A 4 7.25 19.77 -1.55
CA LEU A 4 7.38 18.64 -0.64
C LEU A 4 7.04 19.05 0.80
N LYS A 5 7.52 20.22 1.26
CA LYS A 5 7.15 20.78 2.57
C LYS A 5 5.65 21.00 2.74
N LYS A 6 4.95 21.41 1.69
CA LYS A 6 3.51 21.66 1.73
C LYS A 6 2.68 20.37 1.78
N LEU A 7 3.09 19.34 1.02
CA LEU A 7 2.47 18.01 1.06
C LEU A 7 2.76 17.26 2.39
N VAL A 8 3.90 17.58 3.00
CA VAL A 8 4.31 17.14 4.34
C VAL A 8 3.53 17.84 5.45
N GLU A 9 3.29 19.16 5.35
CA GLU A 9 2.48 19.95 6.30
C GLU A 9 0.99 19.57 6.28
N GLU A 10 0.49 19.00 5.18
CA GLU A 10 -0.90 18.57 5.04
C GLU A 10 -1.17 17.13 5.51
N GLY A 11 -0.14 16.39 5.97
CA GLY A 11 -0.29 15.08 6.62
C GLY A 11 -0.83 13.95 5.74
N LYS A 12 -0.67 14.04 4.40
CA LYS A 12 -1.25 13.10 3.43
C LYS A 12 -0.17 12.41 2.60
N ILE A 13 0.69 11.63 3.25
CA ILE A 13 1.68 10.81 2.55
C ILE A 13 1.18 9.37 2.52
N ASN A 14 0.94 8.87 1.31
CA ASN A 14 0.29 7.58 1.08
C ASN A 14 1.33 6.45 0.94
N TRP A 15 1.72 5.81 2.03
CA TRP A 15 2.31 4.46 1.95
C TRP A 15 1.18 3.45 1.77
N SER A 16 1.34 2.45 0.91
CA SER A 16 0.22 1.55 0.60
C SER A 16 0.59 0.08 0.61
N GLY A 17 1.20 -0.31 1.71
CA GLY A 17 1.54 -1.70 1.96
C GLY A 17 2.42 -2.30 0.88
N PRO A 18 2.49 -3.64 0.82
CA PRO A 18 3.35 -4.36 -0.13
C PRO A 18 3.03 -4.02 -1.60
N CYS A 19 1.80 -3.54 -1.87
CA CYS A 19 1.36 -3.30 -3.23
C CYS A 19 1.71 -1.90 -3.75
N GLY A 20 2.08 -0.91 -2.95
CA GLY A 20 2.46 0.40 -3.50
C GLY A 20 3.55 1.08 -2.67
N ARG A 21 4.74 1.04 -3.28
CA ARG A 21 6.07 1.41 -2.77
C ARG A 21 6.65 2.58 -3.56
N ASP A 22 5.80 3.40 -4.17
CA ASP A 22 6.24 4.51 -5.03
C ASP A 22 6.87 5.67 -4.24
N VAL A 23 6.64 5.71 -2.92
CA VAL A 23 7.08 6.77 -2.01
C VAL A 23 8.37 6.44 -1.25
N GLU A 24 8.90 5.21 -1.37
CA GLU A 24 10.07 4.78 -0.58
C GLU A 24 11.37 5.44 -1.04
N GLU A 25 11.44 5.82 -2.32
CA GLU A 25 12.65 6.41 -2.91
C GLU A 25 12.84 7.86 -2.46
N ASP A 26 11.77 8.68 -2.48
CA ASP A 26 11.87 10.12 -2.26
C ASP A 26 11.25 10.58 -0.93
N ILE A 27 10.03 10.13 -0.64
CA ILE A 27 9.21 10.73 0.43
C ILE A 27 9.58 10.16 1.80
N VAL A 28 9.78 8.84 1.90
CA VAL A 28 10.10 8.20 3.19
C VAL A 28 11.44 8.66 3.77
N PRO A 29 12.54 8.76 3.00
CA PRO A 29 13.79 9.33 3.49
C PRO A 29 13.59 10.77 3.98
N THR A 30 12.83 11.59 3.25
CA THR A 30 12.53 12.97 3.62
C THR A 30 11.72 13.05 4.92
N CYS A 31 10.69 12.23 5.09
CA CYS A 31 9.92 12.17 6.34
C CYS A 31 10.80 11.82 7.53
N ARG A 32 11.70 10.84 7.36
CA ARG A 32 12.63 10.41 8.41
C ARG A 32 13.64 11.50 8.77
N GLU A 33 14.20 12.17 7.77
CA GLU A 33 15.11 13.30 7.97
C GLU A 33 14.45 14.43 8.78
N LEU A 34 13.17 14.69 8.52
CA LEU A 34 12.40 15.76 9.17
C LEU A 34 11.72 15.33 10.47
N GLY A 35 11.80 14.06 10.88
CA GLY A 35 11.16 13.53 12.09
C GLY A 35 9.63 13.43 11.99
N ILE A 36 9.11 13.08 10.82
CA ILE A 36 7.68 13.10 10.49
C ILE A 36 7.15 11.67 10.39
N GLY A 37 6.07 11.39 11.13
CA GLY A 37 5.40 10.10 11.09
C GLY A 37 4.71 9.83 9.74
N ILE A 38 4.71 8.56 9.33
CA ILE A 38 4.18 8.09 8.05
C ILE A 38 2.89 7.31 8.32
N VAL A 39 1.77 7.78 7.77
CA VAL A 39 0.47 7.09 7.91
C VAL A 39 0.11 6.37 6.62
N SER A 40 0.08 5.03 6.63
CA SER A 40 -0.16 4.26 5.41
C SER A 40 -1.67 4.15 5.09
N TYR A 41 -2.09 4.58 3.90
CA TYR A 41 -3.49 4.50 3.44
C TYR A 41 -3.74 3.26 2.57
N SER A 42 -4.86 2.58 2.85
CA SER A 42 -5.23 1.32 2.20
C SER A 42 -4.09 0.28 2.20
N PRO A 43 -3.48 -0.03 3.36
CA PRO A 43 -2.33 -0.93 3.45
C PRO A 43 -2.61 -2.33 2.89
N LEU A 44 -3.87 -2.76 2.89
CA LEU A 44 -4.33 -4.06 2.39
C LEU A 44 -4.59 -4.08 0.88
N GLY A 45 -4.04 -3.14 0.11
CA GLY A 45 -4.25 -3.08 -1.34
C GLY A 45 -5.73 -2.95 -1.72
N ARG A 46 -6.47 -2.12 -0.99
CA ARG A 46 -7.94 -1.91 -1.12
C ARG A 46 -8.78 -3.18 -0.88
N GLY A 47 -8.25 -4.17 -0.18
CA GLY A 47 -8.90 -5.44 0.15
C GLY A 47 -8.31 -6.65 -0.58
N PHE A 48 -7.39 -6.43 -1.53
CA PHE A 48 -6.74 -7.50 -2.27
C PHE A 48 -5.93 -8.43 -1.36
N LEU A 49 -5.18 -7.88 -0.40
CA LEU A 49 -4.37 -8.69 0.53
C LEU A 49 -5.20 -9.42 1.61
N SER A 50 -6.53 -9.19 1.63
CA SER A 50 -7.44 -9.90 2.53
C SER A 50 -8.19 -11.04 1.89
N SER A 51 -8.43 -10.97 0.57
CA SER A 51 -9.36 -11.88 -0.11
C SER A 51 -8.91 -12.29 -1.51
N GLY A 52 -7.76 -11.80 -1.97
CA GLY A 52 -7.17 -12.11 -3.27
C GLY A 52 -8.03 -11.67 -4.45
N ALA A 53 -7.88 -12.37 -5.57
CA ALA A 53 -8.61 -12.08 -6.80
C ALA A 53 -10.14 -12.23 -6.66
N LYS A 54 -10.61 -13.12 -5.77
CA LYS A 54 -12.04 -13.30 -5.45
C LYS A 54 -12.71 -12.02 -4.99
N MET A 55 -11.94 -11.08 -4.43
CA MET A 55 -12.47 -9.77 -4.06
C MET A 55 -13.03 -9.04 -5.29
N VAL A 56 -12.32 -9.06 -6.41
CA VAL A 56 -12.66 -8.33 -7.64
C VAL A 56 -13.92 -8.93 -8.29
N GLU A 57 -14.06 -10.25 -8.26
CA GLU A 57 -15.24 -10.97 -8.75
C GLU A 57 -16.53 -10.59 -7.99
N ASN A 58 -16.41 -10.27 -6.71
CA ASN A 58 -17.53 -9.91 -5.84
C ASN A 58 -17.84 -8.41 -5.83
N LEU A 59 -17.12 -7.59 -6.60
CA LEU A 59 -17.39 -6.16 -6.70
C LEU A 59 -18.65 -5.91 -7.53
N SER A 60 -19.45 -4.94 -7.09
CA SER A 60 -20.57 -4.45 -7.90
C SER A 60 -20.08 -3.81 -9.20
N ASP A 61 -20.92 -3.78 -10.22
CA ASP A 61 -20.54 -3.26 -11.54
C ASP A 61 -20.15 -1.78 -11.53
N ASN A 62 -20.65 -1.02 -10.56
CA ASN A 62 -20.34 0.40 -10.39
C ASN A 62 -19.18 0.66 -9.41
N ASP A 63 -18.48 -0.37 -8.93
CA ASP A 63 -17.35 -0.19 -8.00
C ASP A 63 -16.14 0.41 -8.73
N SER A 64 -15.65 1.55 -8.24
CA SER A 64 -14.53 2.28 -8.84
C SER A 64 -13.23 1.49 -8.87
N ARG A 65 -13.07 0.47 -8.02
CA ARG A 65 -11.90 -0.41 -8.02
C ARG A 65 -11.78 -1.23 -9.30
N LYS A 66 -12.90 -1.55 -9.98
CA LYS A 66 -12.86 -2.26 -11.27
C LYS A 66 -12.11 -1.49 -12.36
N ASN A 67 -11.96 -0.17 -12.21
CA ASN A 67 -11.22 0.69 -13.13
C ASN A 67 -9.73 0.83 -12.78
N LEU A 68 -9.26 0.23 -11.69
CA LEU A 68 -7.85 0.30 -11.30
C LEU A 68 -7.02 -0.61 -12.22
N PRO A 69 -5.86 -0.13 -12.73
CA PRO A 69 -5.02 -0.93 -13.62
C PRO A 69 -4.64 -2.31 -13.04
N ARG A 70 -4.37 -2.39 -11.73
CA ARG A 70 -4.01 -3.64 -11.03
C ARG A 70 -5.09 -4.70 -10.99
N PHE A 71 -6.34 -4.29 -11.19
CA PHE A 71 -7.50 -5.19 -11.16
C PHE A 71 -8.05 -5.46 -12.57
N GLN A 72 -7.37 -5.01 -13.62
CA GLN A 72 -7.65 -5.45 -14.99
C GLN A 72 -7.27 -6.92 -15.17
N PRO A 73 -7.97 -7.69 -16.03
CA PRO A 73 -7.87 -9.15 -16.08
C PRO A 73 -6.43 -9.70 -16.15
N GLU A 74 -5.60 -9.18 -17.06
CA GLU A 74 -4.22 -9.63 -17.23
C GLU A 74 -3.34 -9.34 -16.00
N ASN A 75 -3.47 -8.15 -15.43
CA ASN A 75 -2.74 -7.75 -14.23
C ASN A 75 -3.23 -8.52 -12.99
N LEU A 76 -4.53 -8.79 -12.91
CA LEU A 76 -5.14 -9.51 -11.81
C LEU A 76 -4.66 -10.96 -11.75
N GLU A 77 -4.56 -11.65 -12.89
CA GLU A 77 -4.06 -13.02 -12.94
C GLU A 77 -2.59 -13.10 -12.51
N HIS A 78 -1.77 -12.13 -12.90
CA HIS A 78 -0.39 -12.03 -12.41
C HIS A 78 -0.35 -11.74 -10.90
N ASN A 79 -1.12 -10.74 -10.43
CA ASN A 79 -1.12 -10.32 -9.04
C ASN A 79 -1.67 -11.40 -8.10
N LYS A 80 -2.56 -12.29 -8.60
CA LYS A 80 -3.08 -13.44 -7.86
C LYS A 80 -1.97 -14.36 -7.36
N ILE A 81 -0.92 -14.59 -8.16
CA ILE A 81 0.24 -15.40 -7.77
C ILE A 81 0.95 -14.78 -6.56
N LEU A 82 1.04 -13.45 -6.49
CA LEU A 82 1.62 -12.75 -5.33
C LEU A 82 0.78 -12.99 -4.07
N TYR A 83 -0.55 -12.89 -4.20
CA TYR A 83 -1.46 -13.15 -3.10
C TYR A 83 -1.38 -14.59 -2.60
N GLU A 84 -1.25 -15.56 -3.52
CA GLU A 84 -1.09 -16.98 -3.16
C GLU A 84 0.19 -17.20 -2.34
N ARG A 85 1.33 -16.63 -2.78
CA ARG A 85 2.59 -16.71 -2.02
C ARG A 85 2.51 -16.05 -0.64
N VAL A 86 1.87 -14.87 -0.53
CA VAL A 86 1.62 -14.23 0.78
C VAL A 86 0.72 -15.12 1.64
N SER A 87 -0.27 -15.77 1.05
CA SER A 87 -1.20 -16.67 1.76
C SER A 87 -0.49 -17.93 2.27
N GLU A 88 0.49 -18.45 1.53
CA GLU A 88 1.32 -19.58 1.97
C GLU A 88 2.16 -19.22 3.21
N ILE A 89 2.78 -18.03 3.23
CA ILE A 89 3.52 -17.54 4.41
C ILE A 89 2.56 -17.37 5.59
N ALA A 90 1.42 -16.73 5.38
CA ALA A 90 0.43 -16.51 6.43
C ALA A 90 -0.06 -17.83 7.04
N THR A 91 -0.30 -18.82 6.18
CA THR A 91 -0.69 -20.19 6.58
C THR A 91 0.40 -20.86 7.41
N ARG A 92 1.68 -20.81 6.98
CA ARG A 92 2.80 -21.38 7.76
C ARG A 92 2.95 -20.72 9.13
N LYS A 93 2.69 -19.42 9.21
CA LYS A 93 2.77 -18.64 10.45
C LYS A 93 1.55 -18.85 11.37
N GLY A 94 0.42 -19.28 10.81
CA GLY A 94 -0.84 -19.43 11.55
C GLY A 94 -1.64 -18.13 11.70
N CYS A 95 -1.45 -17.17 10.79
CA CYS A 95 -2.20 -15.91 10.76
C CYS A 95 -2.95 -15.74 9.44
N THR A 96 -3.79 -14.71 9.34
CA THR A 96 -4.47 -14.38 8.08
C THR A 96 -3.56 -13.56 7.15
N PRO A 97 -3.78 -13.62 5.82
CA PRO A 97 -3.05 -12.76 4.87
C PRO A 97 -3.15 -11.26 5.20
N SER A 98 -4.33 -10.81 5.70
CA SER A 98 -4.53 -9.44 6.18
C SER A 98 -3.61 -9.10 7.35
N GLN A 99 -3.50 -9.99 8.35
CA GLN A 99 -2.65 -9.80 9.50
C GLN A 99 -1.18 -9.74 9.09
N LEU A 100 -0.74 -10.67 8.24
CA LEU A 100 0.63 -10.70 7.75
C LEU A 100 1.00 -9.42 7.00
N ALA A 101 0.12 -8.95 6.11
CA ALA A 101 0.34 -7.72 5.36
C ALA A 101 0.40 -6.48 6.27
N LEU A 102 -0.47 -6.38 7.27
CA LEU A 102 -0.43 -5.27 8.24
C LEU A 102 0.80 -5.33 9.14
N ALA A 103 1.16 -6.53 9.60
CA ALA A 103 2.37 -6.75 10.38
C ALA A 103 3.61 -6.29 9.59
N TRP A 104 3.68 -6.63 8.30
CA TRP A 104 4.77 -6.17 7.44
C TRP A 104 4.85 -4.65 7.36
N VAL A 105 3.71 -3.95 7.25
CA VAL A 105 3.69 -2.48 7.24
C VAL A 105 4.16 -1.90 8.58
N HIS A 106 3.73 -2.48 9.69
CA HIS A 106 4.22 -2.08 11.02
C HIS A 106 5.74 -2.27 11.17
N HIS A 107 6.33 -3.29 10.53
CA HIS A 107 7.76 -3.57 10.60
C HIS A 107 8.62 -2.67 9.69
N GLN A 108 8.02 -1.79 8.88
CA GLN A 108 8.78 -0.85 8.04
C GLN A 108 9.49 0.25 8.85
N GLY A 109 9.05 0.49 10.09
CA GLY A 109 9.70 1.38 11.05
C GLY A 109 8.75 1.85 12.15
N ASP A 110 9.31 2.29 13.28
CA ASP A 110 8.55 2.83 14.42
C ASP A 110 7.82 4.14 14.08
N ASP A 111 8.21 4.77 12.97
CA ASP A 111 7.62 5.96 12.37
C ASP A 111 6.40 5.65 11.47
N VAL A 112 6.05 4.36 11.27
CA VAL A 112 4.99 3.94 10.34
C VAL A 112 3.73 3.49 11.09
N CYS A 113 2.61 4.16 10.82
CA CYS A 113 1.29 3.83 11.37
C CYS A 113 0.30 3.48 10.25
N PRO A 114 -0.02 2.20 10.01
CA PRO A 114 -1.06 1.86 9.06
C PRO A 114 -2.45 2.26 9.55
N ALA A 115 -3.28 2.78 8.64
CA ALA A 115 -4.67 3.14 8.91
C ALA A 115 -5.64 2.20 8.15
N PRO A 116 -5.81 0.93 8.58
CA PRO A 116 -6.76 0.03 7.96
C PRO A 116 -8.20 0.39 8.36
N GLY A 117 -9.01 0.72 7.35
CA GLY A 117 -10.46 0.93 7.54
C GLY A 117 -11.24 -0.39 7.47
N THR A 118 -12.35 -0.47 8.20
CA THR A 118 -13.29 -1.60 8.13
C THR A 118 -14.70 -1.18 8.57
N THR A 119 -15.73 -1.88 8.08
CA THR A 119 -17.12 -1.78 8.53
C THR A 119 -17.60 -2.99 9.34
N LYS A 120 -16.74 -4.01 9.51
CA LYS A 120 -17.04 -5.28 10.19
C LYS A 120 -16.14 -5.46 11.42
N ILE A 121 -16.71 -5.93 12.52
CA ILE A 121 -15.99 -6.15 13.79
C ILE A 121 -14.96 -7.27 13.64
N GLU A 122 -15.26 -8.31 12.86
CA GLU A 122 -14.35 -9.43 12.63
C GLU A 122 -13.05 -8.95 11.99
N ASN A 123 -13.15 -8.06 11.01
CA ASN A 123 -12.01 -7.42 10.36
C ASN A 123 -11.25 -6.48 11.31
N LEU A 124 -11.95 -5.77 12.20
CA LEU A 124 -11.30 -4.95 13.23
C LEU A 124 -10.43 -5.82 14.15
N ASN A 125 -10.96 -6.97 14.59
CA ASN A 125 -10.23 -7.93 15.40
C ASN A 125 -9.01 -8.49 14.65
N GLN A 126 -9.13 -8.78 13.35
CA GLN A 126 -7.99 -9.17 12.52
C GLN A 126 -6.93 -8.06 12.43
N ASN A 127 -7.34 -6.80 12.23
CA ASN A 127 -6.41 -5.67 12.18
C ASN A 127 -5.65 -5.52 13.50
N ILE A 128 -6.33 -5.63 14.64
CA ILE A 128 -5.70 -5.60 15.97
C ILE A 128 -4.75 -6.78 16.14
N GLY A 129 -5.16 -7.97 15.70
CA GLY A 129 -4.34 -9.18 15.77
C GLY A 129 -3.00 -9.05 15.02
N ALA A 130 -2.91 -8.20 13.99
CA ALA A 130 -1.66 -7.95 13.28
C ALA A 130 -0.55 -7.37 14.17
N LEU A 131 -0.90 -6.66 15.25
CA LEU A 131 0.05 -6.10 16.21
C LEU A 131 0.76 -7.17 17.05
N LEU A 132 0.20 -8.38 17.11
CA LEU A 132 0.78 -9.51 17.83
C LEU A 132 1.76 -10.32 16.96
N GLU A 133 1.70 -10.12 15.64
CA GLU A 133 2.54 -10.83 14.68
C GLU A 133 3.95 -10.22 14.66
N LYS A 134 4.94 -10.98 15.10
CA LYS A 134 6.36 -10.62 14.96
C LYS A 134 6.93 -11.31 13.73
N LEU A 135 7.46 -10.54 12.79
CA LEU A 135 8.06 -11.08 11.58
C LEU A 135 9.54 -11.37 11.82
N THR A 136 9.99 -12.58 11.49
CA THR A 136 11.42 -12.89 11.52
C THR A 136 12.15 -12.19 10.37
N PRO A 137 13.47 -12.00 10.45
CA PRO A 137 14.24 -11.45 9.33
C PRO A 137 14.07 -12.25 8.02
N GLU A 138 13.90 -13.57 8.12
CA GLU A 138 13.68 -14.46 6.98
C GLU A 138 12.29 -14.26 6.37
N GLU A 139 11.25 -14.17 7.21
CA GLU A 139 9.88 -13.87 6.75
C GLU A 139 9.81 -12.48 6.10
N MET A 140 10.49 -11.49 6.69
CA MET A 140 10.62 -10.15 6.10
C MET A 140 11.28 -10.23 4.74
N ALA A 141 12.44 -10.87 4.62
CA ALA A 141 13.15 -11.01 3.35
C ALA A 141 12.32 -11.76 2.29
N GLU A 142 11.57 -12.78 2.69
CA GLU A 142 10.67 -13.52 1.80
C GLU A 142 9.54 -12.61 1.30
N LEU A 143 8.90 -11.84 2.19
CA LEU A 143 7.86 -10.87 1.84
C LEU A 143 8.39 -9.76 0.94
N GLU A 144 9.58 -9.22 1.20
CA GLU A 144 10.24 -8.23 0.34
C GLU A 144 10.50 -8.78 -1.07
N SER A 145 10.88 -10.05 -1.18
CA SER A 145 11.10 -10.69 -2.49
C SER A 145 9.81 -10.85 -3.30
N ILE A 146 8.66 -11.00 -2.62
CA ILE A 146 7.34 -11.07 -3.25
C ILE A 146 6.85 -9.66 -3.62
N ALA A 147 7.14 -8.68 -2.78
CA ALA A 147 6.64 -7.31 -2.88
C ALA A 147 7.65 -6.34 -3.55
N SER A 148 8.54 -6.84 -4.40
CA SER A 148 9.44 -5.96 -5.15
C SER A 148 8.64 -5.01 -6.05
N ALA A 149 9.17 -3.83 -6.33
CA ALA A 149 8.45 -2.79 -7.08
C ALA A 149 7.93 -3.28 -8.44
N ASP A 150 8.65 -4.20 -9.08
CA ASP A 150 8.29 -4.79 -10.38
C ASP A 150 7.37 -6.02 -10.28
N ALA A 151 7.15 -6.54 -9.07
CA ALA A 151 6.37 -7.74 -8.85
C ALA A 151 4.88 -7.51 -9.08
N VAL A 152 4.35 -6.33 -8.75
CA VAL A 152 2.92 -6.00 -8.92
C VAL A 152 2.68 -5.40 -10.31
N LYS A 153 1.80 -6.03 -11.09
CA LYS A 153 1.42 -5.54 -12.42
C LYS A 153 0.26 -4.56 -12.36
N GLY A 154 0.39 -3.48 -13.13
CA GLY A 154 -0.57 -2.38 -13.19
C GLY A 154 -0.27 -1.28 -12.17
N ASP A 155 -0.53 -0.03 -12.57
CA ASP A 155 -0.37 1.13 -11.71
C ASP A 155 -1.38 1.17 -10.57
N ARG A 156 -0.98 1.83 -9.48
CA ARG A 156 -1.84 2.07 -8.31
C ARG A 156 -3.08 2.89 -8.65
N TYR A 157 -2.93 3.82 -9.59
CA TYR A 157 -3.98 4.71 -10.05
C TYR A 157 -4.01 4.71 -11.59
N PRO A 158 -5.18 4.95 -12.22
CA PRO A 158 -5.25 5.23 -13.65
C PRO A 158 -4.41 6.46 -14.00
N VAL A 159 -3.90 6.51 -15.23
CA VAL A 159 -3.09 7.63 -15.76
C VAL A 159 -3.81 8.98 -15.66
N THR A 160 -5.14 8.98 -15.61
CA THR A 160 -5.97 10.19 -15.44
C THR A 160 -5.98 10.75 -14.02
N THR A 161 -5.40 10.05 -13.04
CA THR A 161 -5.35 10.49 -11.65
C THR A 161 -4.10 11.33 -11.40
N PHE A 162 -4.29 12.58 -10.97
CA PHE A 162 -3.17 13.41 -10.51
C PHE A 162 -2.59 12.84 -9.21
N THR A 163 -1.28 12.66 -9.19
CA THR A 163 -0.53 12.22 -8.01
C THR A 163 0.56 13.23 -7.71
N TRP A 164 1.29 13.06 -6.60
CA TRP A 164 2.43 13.90 -6.28
C TRP A 164 3.50 13.88 -7.39
N LYS A 165 3.60 12.79 -8.16
CA LYS A 165 4.54 12.65 -9.29
C LYS A 165 4.22 13.53 -10.49
N THR A 166 2.96 13.93 -10.64
CA THR A 166 2.47 14.71 -11.79
C THR A 166 1.87 16.06 -11.37
N SER A 167 2.05 16.42 -10.09
CA SER A 167 1.60 17.68 -9.51
C SER A 167 2.77 18.65 -9.41
N ASP A 168 3.19 19.21 -10.55
CA ASP A 168 4.14 20.33 -10.58
C ASP A 168 3.42 21.67 -10.53
N THR A 169 4.08 22.70 -9.97
CA THR A 169 3.65 24.09 -10.19
C THR A 169 4.36 24.74 -11.37
N PRO A 170 3.68 25.67 -12.08
CA PRO A 170 4.32 26.45 -13.12
C PRO A 170 5.55 27.19 -12.57
N PRO A 171 6.69 27.19 -13.30
CA PRO A 171 7.90 27.85 -12.85
C PRO A 171 7.66 29.35 -12.66
N LEU A 172 8.33 29.99 -11.71
CA LEU A 172 8.13 31.42 -11.42
C LEU A 172 8.22 32.31 -12.68
N ALA A 173 9.08 31.93 -13.64
CA ALA A 173 9.26 32.64 -14.92
C ALA A 173 8.03 32.61 -15.85
N SER A 174 7.06 31.70 -15.65
CA SER A 174 5.83 31.64 -16.44
C SER A 174 4.73 32.57 -15.91
N TRP A 175 4.94 33.22 -14.77
CA TRP A 175 4.00 34.16 -14.18
C TRP A 175 4.17 35.52 -14.86
N LYS A 176 3.24 35.91 -15.72
CA LYS A 176 3.17 37.28 -16.27
C LYS A 176 2.41 38.15 -15.27
N ALA A 177 3.03 39.24 -14.83
CA ALA A 177 2.41 40.27 -14.01
C ALA A 177 1.29 41.00 -14.75
#